data_AF-A0AA43U9W0-F1
#
_entry.id   AF-A0AA43U9W0-F1
#
_cell.length_a   1.000
_cell.length_b   1.000
_cell.length_c   1.000
_cell.angle_alpha   90.00
_cell.angle_beta   90.00
_cell.angle_gamma   90.00
#
_symmetry.space_group_name_H-M   'P 1'
#
loop_
_entity.id
_entity.type
_entity.pdbx_description
1 polymer ?
#
loop_
_entity_poly.entity_id
_entity_poly.type
_entity_poly.pdbx_seq_one_letter_code
_entity_poly.pdbx_strand_id
1 'polypeptide(L)' 'PDYRQILLLRKIQGFSYEEISKALHLEVGTVKSRIFRARKRLCSFLINDGNIPEFSSSGKMKGGESQ' A
#
# COMPACT_ATOMS: atom_id res chain seq x y z
N PRO A 1 -8.18 -9.38 -6.69
CA PRO A 1 -7.09 -8.55 -7.24
C PRO A 1 -5.74 -8.88 -6.59
N ASP A 2 -4.72 -9.15 -7.40
CA ASP A 2 -3.38 -9.51 -6.92
C ASP A 2 -2.57 -8.28 -6.47
N TYR A 3 -2.78 -7.89 -5.21
CA TYR A 3 -2.03 -6.82 -4.55
C TYR A 3 -0.54 -7.15 -4.36
N ARG A 4 -0.20 -8.44 -4.28
CA ARG A 4 1.19 -8.89 -4.14
C ARG A 4 1.99 -8.63 -5.42
N GLN A 5 1.43 -9.01 -6.57
CA GLN A 5 2.10 -8.86 -7.87
C GLN A 5 2.40 -7.38 -8.15
N ILE A 6 1.42 -6.48 -7.96
CA ILE A 6 1.61 -5.06 -8.23
C ILE A 6 2.65 -4.40 -7.31
N LEU A 7 2.75 -4.86 -6.06
CA LEU A 7 3.80 -4.41 -5.13
C LEU A 7 5.17 -4.92 -5.55
N LEU A 8 5.28 -6.18 -6.00
CA LEU A 8 6.54 -6.77 -6.44
C LEU A 8 7.11 -6.00 -7.64
N LEU A 9 6.29 -5.78 -8.67
CA LEU A 9 6.68 -5.01 -9.85
C LEU A 9 7.17 -3.61 -9.47
N ARG A 10 6.46 -2.93 -8.56
CA ARG A 10 6.81 -1.56 -8.17
C ARG A 10 8.03 -1.46 -7.25
N LYS A 11 8.14 -2.34 -6.26
CA LYS A 11 9.11 -2.20 -5.16
C LYS A 11 10.36 -3.02 -5.34
N ILE A 12 10.24 -4.19 -5.95
CA ILE A 12 11.38 -5.09 -6.15
C ILE A 12 11.94 -4.92 -7.56
N GLN A 13 11.07 -4.89 -8.58
CA GLN A 13 11.52 -4.75 -9.97
C GLN A 13 11.69 -3.31 -10.44
N GLY A 14 11.21 -2.32 -9.67
CA GLY A 14 11.43 -0.91 -9.96
C GLY A 14 10.60 -0.33 -11.12
N PHE A 15 9.57 -1.03 -11.60
CA PHE A 15 8.78 -0.58 -12.74
C PHE A 15 8.01 0.72 -12.45
N SER A 16 7.91 1.58 -13.46
CA SER A 16 7.07 2.77 -13.47
C SER A 16 5.58 2.40 -13.45
N TYR A 17 4.70 3.36 -13.15
CA TYR A 17 3.26 3.10 -13.15
C TYR A 17 2.73 2.76 -14.55
N GLU A 18 3.35 3.28 -15.60
CA GLU A 18 2.98 3.00 -16.99
C GLU A 18 3.42 1.60 -17.44
N GLU A 19 4.63 1.18 -17.07
CA GLU A 19 5.10 -0.18 -17.36
C GLU A 19 4.24 -1.23 -16.65
N ILE A 20 3.85 -0.96 -15.40
CA ILE A 20 2.93 -1.84 -14.65
C ILE A 20 1.54 -1.85 -15.30
N SER A 21 1.06 -0.69 -15.76
CA SER A 21 -0.22 -0.56 -16.46
C SER A 21 -0.23 -1.42 -17.73
N LYS A 22 0.83 -1.35 -18.53
CA LYS A 22 1.01 -2.18 -19.74
C LYS A 22 1.14 -3.67 -19.40
N ALA A 23 1.99 -4.02 -18.44
CA ALA A 23 2.26 -5.41 -18.05
C ALA A 23 1.04 -6.14 -17.46
N LEU A 24 0.14 -5.40 -16.79
CA LEU A 24 -1.05 -5.97 -16.16
C LEU A 24 -2.35 -5.69 -16.93
N HIS A 25 -2.28 -4.98 -18.06
CA HIS A 25 -3.43 -4.52 -18.84
C HIS A 25 -4.45 -3.76 -17.97
N LEU A 26 -3.97 -2.80 -17.18
CA LEU A 26 -4.79 -1.99 -16.27
C LEU A 26 -4.59 -0.51 -16.56
N GLU A 27 -5.64 0.28 -16.34
CA GLU A 27 -5.55 1.74 -16.28
C GLU A 27 -4.50 2.21 -15.26
N VAL A 28 -3.72 3.23 -15.59
CA VAL A 28 -2.70 3.81 -14.67
C VAL A 28 -3.34 4.29 -13.36
N GLY A 29 -4.56 4.82 -13.41
CA GLY A 29 -5.34 5.18 -12.21
C GLY A 29 -5.68 3.96 -11.33
N THR A 30 -5.97 2.82 -11.96
CA THR A 30 -6.17 1.54 -11.27
C THR A 30 -4.88 1.02 -10.65
N VAL A 31 -3.75 1.16 -11.33
CA VAL A 31 -2.43 0.80 -10.78
C VAL A 31 -2.13 1.60 -9.51
N LYS A 32 -2.28 2.93 -9.57
CA LYS A 32 -2.06 3.82 -8.41
C LYS A 32 -2.95 3.44 -7.22
N SER A 33 -4.25 3.27 -7.45
CA SER A 33 -5.20 2.93 -6.38
C SER A 33 -4.97 1.53 -5.80
N ARG A 34 -4.59 0.54 -6.63
CA ARG A 34 -4.24 -0.81 -6.17
C ARG A 34 -2.97 -0.82 -5.34
N ILE A 35 -1.92 -0.09 -5.73
CA ILE A 35 -0.69 0.04 -4.93
C ILE A 35 -0.99 0.66 -3.57
N PHE A 36 -1.81 1.72 -3.52
CA PHE A 36 -2.20 2.34 -2.26
C PHE A 36 -2.93 1.34 -1.34
N ARG A 37 -3.93 0.63 -1.86
CA ARG A 37 -4.67 -0.40 -1.10
C ARG A 37 -3.78 -1.55 -0.66
N ALA A 38 -2.86 -1.99 -1.53
CA ALA A 38 -1.89 -3.04 -1.23
C ALA A 38 -0.96 -2.66 -0.07
N ARG A 39 -0.43 -1.43 -0.07
CA ARG A 39 0.39 -0.91 1.04
C ARG A 39 -0.39 -0.84 2.33
N LYS A 40 -1.63 -0.33 2.28
CA LYS A 40 -2.48 -0.26 3.48
C LYS A 40 -2.74 -1.63 4.08
N ARG A 41 -3.07 -2.63 3.25
CA ARG A 41 -3.25 -4.02 3.70
C ARG A 41 -1.96 -4.60 4.28
N LEU A 42 -0.82 -4.38 3.65
CA LEU A 42 0.47 -4.87 4.14
C LEU A 42 0.82 -4.24 5.49
N CYS A 43 0.65 -2.93 5.64
CA CYS A 43 0.86 -2.25 6.92
C CYS A 43 -0.08 -2.80 8.00
N SER A 44 -1.39 -2.93 7.73
CA SER A 44 -2.34 -3.50 8.69
C SER A 44 -1.97 -4.93 9.10
N PHE A 45 -1.53 -5.75 8.15
CA PHE A 45 -1.07 -7.11 8.43
C PHE A 45 0.15 -7.11 9.35
N LEU A 46 1.20 -6.34 9.01
CA LEU A 46 2.44 -6.33 9.78
C LEU A 46 2.29 -5.69 11.17
N ILE A 47 1.37 -4.74 11.34
CA ILE A 47 1.01 -4.18 12.65
C ILE A 47 0.32 -5.25 13.50
N ASN A 48 -0.63 -5.99 12.93
CA ASN A 48 -1.36 -7.04 13.64
C ASN A 48 -0.45 -8.23 14.00
N ASP A 49 0.52 -8.53 13.15
CA ASP A 49 1.46 -9.64 13.30
C ASP A 49 2.61 -9.32 14.28
N GLY A 50 2.68 -8.10 14.83
CA GLY A 50 3.73 -7.67 15.76
C GLY A 50 5.12 -7.48 15.11
N ASN A 51 5.20 -7.55 13.78
CA ASN A 51 6.44 -7.49 13.00
C ASN A 51 6.91 -6.06 12.69
N ILE A 52 6.24 -5.02 13.19
CA ILE A 52 6.68 -3.61 13.10
C ILE A 52 6.66 -2.98 14.49
N PRO A 53 7.77 -2.35 14.95
CA PRO A 53 7.77 -1.61 16.21
C PRO A 53 6.83 -0.40 16.11
N GLU A 54 6.09 -0.14 17.18
CA GLU A 54 5.04 0.90 17.34
C GLU A 54 5.52 2.35 17.07
N PHE A 55 6.78 2.56 16.71
CA PHE A 55 7.47 3.86 16.71
C PHE A 55 7.40 4.69 15.42
N SER A 56 6.49 4.39 14.48
CA SER A 56 6.32 5.23 13.27
C SER A 56 5.07 6.10 13.27
N SER A 57 4.31 6.16 14.37
CA SER A 57 3.19 7.08 14.52
C SER A 57 3.64 8.50 14.87
N SER A 58 4.38 9.16 13.96
CA SER A 58 4.34 10.62 13.94
C SER A 58 3.07 11.03 13.16
N GLY A 59 2.00 11.30 13.92
CA GLY A 59 0.83 12.05 13.45
C GLY A 59 -0.47 11.27 13.24
N LYS A 60 -1.16 10.89 14.32
CA LYS A 60 -2.60 11.21 14.50
C LYS A 60 -3.07 10.88 15.92
N MET A 61 -2.94 11.87 16.81
CA MET A 61 -3.83 11.98 17.97
C MET A 61 -5.28 12.06 17.44
N LYS A 62 -6.15 11.22 18.00
CA LYS A 62 -7.60 11.29 17.83
C LYS A 62 -8.07 12.69 18.28
N GLY A 63 -8.67 13.44 17.37
CA GLY A 63 -9.56 14.54 17.71
C GLY A 63 -11.00 14.04 17.56
N GLY A 64 -11.76 14.12 18.65
CA GLY A 64 -13.19 13.81 18.66
C GLY A 64 -13.64 12.98 19.85
N GLU A 65 -13.37 13.44 21.08
CA GLU A 65 -14.30 13.23 22.17
C GLU A 65 -15.31 14.38 22.10
N SER A 66 -16.57 14.04 21.87
CA SER A 66 -17.70 14.94 22.11
C SER A 66 -18.58 14.21 23.12
N GLN A 67 -18.44 14.60 24.38
CA GLN A 67 -19.56 14.59 25.33
C GLN A 67 -20.12 16.00 25.39
#